data_AF-A0A381W9B7-F1
#
_entry.id   AF-A0A381W9B7-F1
#
_cell.length_a   1.000
_cell.length_b   1.000
_cell.length_c   1.000
_cell.angle_alpha   90.00
_cell.angle_beta   90.00
_cell.angle_gamma   90.00
#
_symmetry.space_group_name_H-M   'P 1'
#
loop_
_entity.id
_entity.type
_entity.pdbx_description
1 polymer ?
#
loop_
_entity_poly.entity_id
_entity_poly.type
_entity_poly.pdbx_seq_one_letter_code
_entity_poly.pdbx_strand_id
1 'polypeptide(L)'
;MKKKILTLSIFLSVIIFSQENRLFWDGRDWNRVAKNVGHDTEMEARVKRSYLHGVLDGRLYGYLKTWDENATLANDVFGENVDYLSVRELVKSLDHFYNDPLNSYIPIPSAVVISNLYAQRVPLNIIDDYIKESREWVNSLVIDLDTLNYSRLIEEKYLKHKAKSP
;
A
#
# COMPACT_ATOMS: atom_id res chain seq x y z
N MET A 1 32.06 31.49 2.94
CA MET A 1 30.63 31.70 2.58
C MET A 1 30.12 30.75 1.50
N LYS A 2 30.80 30.60 0.34
CA LYS A 2 30.34 29.72 -0.76
C LYS A 2 30.06 28.25 -0.35
N LYS A 3 30.90 27.63 0.51
CA LYS A 3 30.67 26.27 1.02
C LYS A 3 29.43 26.13 1.94
N LYS A 4 29.09 27.18 2.71
CA LYS A 4 27.90 27.21 3.59
C LYS A 4 26.61 27.36 2.77
N ILE A 5 26.66 28.14 1.68
CA ILE A 5 25.55 28.30 0.74
C ILE A 5 25.29 26.99 -0.04
N LEU A 6 26.36 26.31 -0.47
CA LEU A 6 26.25 25.01 -1.15
C LEU A 6 25.64 23.92 -0.25
N THR A 7 26.08 23.84 1.02
CA THR A 7 25.54 22.88 1.98
C THR A 7 24.08 23.16 2.32
N LEU A 8 23.70 24.45 2.47
CA LEU A 8 22.30 24.84 2.67
C LEU A 8 21.43 24.49 1.47
N SER A 9 21.93 24.69 0.24
CA SER A 9 21.22 24.33 -0.99
C SER A 9 20.98 22.83 -1.12
N ILE A 10 21.97 22.01 -0.74
CA ILE A 10 21.82 20.55 -0.74
C ILE A 10 20.78 20.12 0.31
N PHE A 11 20.85 20.67 1.52
CA PHE A 11 19.85 20.37 2.56
C PHE A 11 18.44 20.77 2.15
N LEU A 12 18.27 21.93 1.52
CA LEU A 12 16.98 22.41 1.05
C LEU A 12 16.39 21.50 -0.03
N SER A 13 17.22 20.97 -0.94
CA SER A 13 16.77 20.00 -1.94
C SER A 13 16.29 18.69 -1.31
N VAL A 14 16.99 18.18 -0.29
CA VAL A 14 16.59 16.94 0.40
C VAL A 14 15.23 17.09 1.10
N ILE A 15 14.94 18.26 1.68
CA ILE A 15 13.65 18.53 2.33
C ILE A 15 12.51 18.62 1.29
N ILE A 16 12.76 19.24 0.14
CA ILE A 16 11.74 19.39 -0.92
C ILE A 16 11.43 18.04 -1.60
N PHE A 17 12.40 17.13 -1.67
CA PHE A 17 12.23 15.78 -2.22
C PHE A 17 11.97 14.70 -1.16
N SER A 18 11.70 15.09 0.09
CA SER A 18 11.32 14.13 1.12
C SER A 18 10.04 13.42 0.68
N GLN A 19 10.10 12.10 0.54
CA GLN A 19 8.90 11.31 0.26
C GLN A 19 7.91 11.44 1.42
N GLU A 20 6.63 11.58 1.08
CA GLU A 20 5.57 11.40 2.08
C GLU A 20 5.72 10.00 2.69
N ASN A 21 5.58 9.89 4.02
CA ASN A 21 5.54 8.60 4.70
C ASN A 21 4.26 7.86 4.29
N ARG A 22 4.31 7.17 3.15
CA ARG A 22 3.20 6.36 2.64
C ARG A 22 3.42 4.91 3.01
N LEU A 23 2.44 4.34 3.70
CA LEU A 23 2.45 2.92 4.06
C LEU A 23 2.23 2.02 2.85
N PHE A 24 1.42 2.47 1.89
CA PHE A 24 1.01 1.70 0.70
C PHE A 24 0.99 2.59 -0.55
N TRP A 25 1.10 1.96 -1.74
CA TRP A 25 0.67 2.64 -2.97
C TRP A 25 -0.86 2.70 -3.01
N ASP A 26 -1.36 3.79 -3.57
CA ASP A 26 -2.78 4.03 -3.80
C ASP A 26 -3.06 4.29 -5.29
N GLY A 27 -4.30 4.69 -5.61
CA GLY A 27 -4.70 5.04 -6.98
C GLY A 27 -3.90 6.18 -7.61
N ARG A 28 -3.34 7.11 -6.82
CA ARG A 28 -2.49 8.19 -7.33
C ARG A 28 -1.16 7.65 -7.81
N ASP A 29 -0.60 6.69 -7.08
CA ASP A 29 0.65 6.03 -7.46
C ASP A 29 0.43 5.12 -8.67
N TRP A 30 -0.67 4.37 -8.67
CA TRP A 30 -1.11 3.54 -9.78
C TRP A 30 -1.24 4.32 -11.10
N ASN A 31 -1.96 5.45 -11.06
CA ASN A 31 -2.20 6.29 -12.25
C ASN A 31 -0.93 7.03 -12.71
N ARG A 32 0.07 7.20 -11.84
CA ARG A 32 1.34 7.87 -12.17
C ARG A 32 2.32 6.95 -12.88
N VAL A 33 2.14 5.62 -12.83
CA VAL A 33 3.04 4.65 -13.47
C VAL A 33 3.24 5.00 -14.94
N ALA A 34 2.16 5.27 -15.68
CA ALA A 34 2.22 5.63 -17.11
C ALA A 34 3.18 6.79 -17.36
N LYS A 35 3.09 7.86 -16.56
CA LYS A 35 3.98 9.01 -16.64
C LYS A 35 5.43 8.65 -16.27
N ASN A 36 5.62 7.85 -15.22
CA ASN A 36 6.95 7.48 -14.71
C ASN A 36 7.75 6.64 -15.71
N VAL A 37 7.07 5.86 -16.56
CA VAL A 37 7.71 5.04 -17.61
C VAL A 37 7.69 5.71 -18.98
N GLY A 38 7.38 7.01 -19.06
CA GLY A 38 7.35 7.75 -20.33
C GLY A 38 6.26 7.28 -21.29
N HIS A 39 5.13 6.79 -20.77
CA HIS A 39 4.00 6.23 -21.52
C HIS A 39 4.32 4.97 -22.35
N ASP A 40 5.41 4.28 -22.04
CA ASP A 40 5.68 2.96 -22.59
C ASP A 40 4.70 1.93 -22.00
N THR A 41 3.83 1.38 -22.86
CA THR A 41 2.76 0.46 -22.45
C THR A 41 3.28 -0.88 -21.94
N GLU A 42 4.44 -1.35 -22.43
CA GLU A 42 5.03 -2.61 -21.95
C GLU A 42 5.61 -2.41 -20.56
N MET A 43 6.35 -1.33 -20.36
CA MET A 43 6.93 -0.98 -19.07
C MET A 43 5.85 -0.67 -18.03
N GLU A 44 4.78 0.03 -18.42
CA GLU A 44 3.64 0.30 -17.54
C GLU A 44 3.02 -1.02 -17.06
N ALA A 45 2.72 -1.93 -17.99
CA ALA A 45 2.17 -3.23 -17.65
C ALA A 45 3.13 -4.04 -16.77
N ARG A 46 4.44 -3.98 -17.03
CA ARG A 46 5.47 -4.67 -16.25
C ARG A 46 5.50 -4.15 -14.81
N VAL A 47 5.55 -2.84 -14.60
CA VAL A 47 5.58 -2.21 -13.27
C VAL A 47 4.31 -2.55 -12.48
N LYS A 48 3.13 -2.38 -13.09
CA LYS A 48 1.84 -2.69 -12.44
C LYS A 48 1.75 -4.17 -12.04
N ARG A 49 2.16 -5.10 -12.91
CA ARG A 49 2.19 -6.53 -12.61
C ARG A 49 3.17 -6.87 -11.50
N SER A 50 4.40 -6.34 -11.55
CA SER A 50 5.41 -6.57 -10.52
C SER A 50 4.95 -6.11 -9.15
N TYR A 51 4.28 -4.96 -9.07
CA TYR A 51 3.70 -4.48 -7.83
C TYR A 51 2.62 -5.43 -7.30
N LEU A 52 1.69 -5.86 -8.15
CA LEU A 52 0.63 -6.79 -7.75
C LEU A 52 1.18 -8.15 -7.31
N HIS A 53 2.20 -8.68 -7.98
CA HIS A 53 2.89 -9.88 -7.51
C HIS A 53 3.46 -9.69 -6.10
N GLY A 54 4.14 -8.56 -5.84
CA GLY A 54 4.64 -8.26 -4.50
C GLY A 54 3.54 -8.19 -3.43
N VAL A 55 2.37 -7.61 -3.76
CA VAL A 55 1.22 -7.57 -2.85
C VAL A 55 0.70 -8.97 -2.55
N LEU A 56 0.48 -9.79 -3.59
CA LEU A 56 -0.03 -11.15 -3.46
C LEU A 56 0.95 -12.06 -2.71
N ASP A 57 2.24 -11.97 -3.02
CA ASP A 57 3.31 -12.71 -2.34
C ASP A 57 3.41 -12.29 -0.87
N GLY A 58 3.30 -10.99 -0.58
CA GLY A 58 3.29 -10.46 0.79
C GLY A 58 2.10 -10.97 1.60
N ARG A 59 0.90 -11.04 1.00
CA ARG A 59 -0.28 -11.65 1.63
C ARG A 59 -0.05 -13.14 1.88
N LEU A 60 0.43 -13.88 0.89
CA LEU A 60 0.72 -15.31 1.03
C LEU A 60 1.73 -15.57 2.14
N TYR A 61 2.78 -14.77 2.21
CA TYR A 61 3.76 -14.83 3.29
C TYR A 61 3.09 -14.61 4.67
N GLY A 62 2.26 -13.58 4.80
CA GLY A 62 1.52 -13.29 6.03
C GLY A 62 0.60 -14.44 6.46
N TYR A 63 -0.12 -15.02 5.51
CA TYR A 63 -0.95 -16.19 5.73
C TYR A 63 -0.13 -17.37 6.24
N LEU A 64 0.93 -17.76 5.53
CA LEU A 64 1.77 -18.91 5.91
C LEU A 64 2.43 -18.71 7.27
N LYS A 65 2.90 -17.48 7.55
CA LYS A 65 3.52 -17.16 8.84
C LYS A 65 2.53 -17.22 10.00
N THR A 66 1.30 -16.78 9.78
CA THR A 66 0.23 -16.86 10.78
C THR A 66 -0.25 -18.29 10.94
N TRP A 67 -0.33 -19.05 9.85
CA TRP A 67 -0.78 -20.44 9.85
C TRP A 67 0.11 -21.35 10.68
N ASP A 68 1.43 -21.17 10.56
CA ASP A 68 2.46 -21.89 11.32
C ASP A 68 2.23 -21.80 12.85
N GLU A 69 1.71 -20.66 13.31
CA GLU A 69 1.42 -20.41 14.72
C GLU A 69 -0.05 -20.75 15.09
N ASN A 70 -1.00 -20.36 14.24
CA ASN A 70 -2.43 -20.57 14.44
C ASN A 70 -3.19 -20.58 13.09
N ALA A 71 -3.47 -21.79 12.61
CA ALA A 71 -4.21 -22.01 11.37
C ALA A 71 -5.64 -21.42 11.37
N THR A 72 -6.33 -21.43 12.52
CA THR A 72 -7.71 -20.89 12.60
C THR A 72 -7.69 -19.38 12.41
N LEU A 73 -6.76 -18.69 13.07
CA LEU A 73 -6.57 -17.25 12.93
C LEU A 73 -6.15 -16.89 11.50
N ALA A 74 -5.26 -17.67 10.88
CA ALA A 74 -4.84 -17.42 9.51
C ALA A 74 -6.02 -17.48 8.52
N ASN A 75 -6.90 -18.48 8.67
CA ASN A 75 -8.10 -18.59 7.85
C ASN A 75 -9.10 -17.46 8.10
N ASP A 76 -9.24 -17.02 9.35
CA ASP A 76 -10.16 -15.94 9.71
C ASP A 76 -9.69 -14.59 9.15
N VAL A 77 -8.40 -14.28 9.31
CA VAL A 77 -7.81 -13.00 8.90
C VAL A 77 -7.59 -12.92 7.38
N PHE A 78 -7.19 -14.01 6.74
CA PHE A 78 -6.83 -14.01 5.30
C PHE A 78 -7.87 -14.76 4.44
N GLY A 79 -9.03 -15.10 4.97
CA GLY A 79 -10.07 -15.87 4.29
C GLY A 79 -10.70 -15.19 3.06
N GLU A 80 -10.29 -13.95 2.76
CA GLU A 80 -10.71 -13.21 1.58
C GLU A 80 -10.24 -13.90 0.29
N ASN A 81 -11.15 -14.09 -0.67
CA ASN A 81 -10.81 -14.63 -1.98
C ASN A 81 -10.16 -13.55 -2.86
N VAL A 82 -8.83 -13.53 -2.93
CA VAL A 82 -8.08 -12.56 -3.77
C VAL A 82 -7.53 -13.16 -5.08
N ASP A 83 -7.79 -14.45 -5.32
CA ASP A 83 -7.19 -15.21 -6.43
C ASP A 83 -8.20 -15.51 -7.55
N TYR A 84 -9.38 -14.88 -7.53
CA TYR A 84 -10.41 -15.09 -8.55
C TYR A 84 -10.02 -14.49 -9.89
N LEU A 85 -9.36 -13.32 -9.87
CA LEU A 85 -8.83 -12.64 -11.05
C LEU A 85 -7.36 -12.98 -11.27
N SER A 86 -6.98 -13.23 -12.53
CA SER A 86 -5.56 -13.24 -12.89
C SER A 86 -4.93 -11.86 -12.72
N VAL A 87 -3.61 -11.79 -12.56
CA VAL A 87 -2.89 -10.50 -12.44
C VAL A 87 -3.19 -9.57 -13.63
N ARG A 88 -3.36 -10.12 -14.84
CA ARG A 88 -3.74 -9.33 -16.01
C ARG A 88 -5.13 -8.72 -15.88
N GLU A 89 -6.09 -9.46 -15.32
CA GLU A 89 -7.45 -8.98 -15.08
C GLU A 89 -7.49 -8.00 -13.91
N LEU A 90 -6.71 -8.24 -12.85
CA LEU A 90 -6.53 -7.30 -11.75
C LEU A 90 -6.02 -5.95 -12.23
N VAL A 91 -5.01 -5.92 -13.12
CA VAL A 91 -4.52 -4.66 -13.70
C VAL A 91 -5.67 -3.89 -14.37
N LYS A 92 -6.48 -4.56 -15.21
CA LYS A 92 -7.61 -3.93 -15.88
C LYS A 92 -8.69 -3.46 -14.91
N SER A 93 -8.97 -4.27 -13.88
CA SER A 93 -9.96 -3.95 -12.85
C SER A 93 -9.52 -2.71 -12.06
N LEU A 94 -8.24 -2.64 -11.67
CA LEU A 94 -7.67 -1.50 -10.96
C LEU A 94 -7.60 -0.25 -11.83
N ASP A 95 -7.24 -0.38 -13.11
CA ASP A 95 -7.31 0.74 -14.06
C ASP A 95 -8.73 1.31 -14.13
N HIS A 96 -9.75 0.46 -14.16
CA HIS A 96 -11.14 0.92 -14.13
C HIS A 96 -11.52 1.55 -12.79
N PHE A 97 -11.18 0.89 -11.68
CA PHE A 97 -11.51 1.34 -10.32
C PHE A 97 -10.90 2.70 -9.99
N TYR A 98 -9.64 2.94 -10.38
CA TYR A 98 -8.92 4.19 -10.14
C TYR A 98 -9.15 5.27 -11.21
N ASN A 99 -10.00 5.02 -12.20
CA ASN A 99 -10.51 6.10 -13.06
C ASN A 99 -11.46 7.02 -12.29
N ASP A 100 -12.12 6.53 -11.23
CA ASP A 100 -12.89 7.37 -10.33
C ASP A 100 -11.95 8.09 -9.34
N PRO A 101 -11.91 9.44 -9.35
CA PRO A 101 -11.09 10.21 -8.41
C PRO A 101 -11.40 9.93 -6.94
N LEU A 102 -12.62 9.51 -6.59
CA LEU A 102 -13.00 9.18 -5.21
C LEU A 102 -12.28 7.92 -4.68
N ASN A 103 -11.72 7.11 -5.57
CA ASN A 103 -10.99 5.90 -5.23
C ASN A 103 -9.48 6.13 -5.14
N SER A 104 -8.97 7.33 -5.45
CA SER A 104 -7.53 7.58 -5.57
C SER A 104 -6.73 7.34 -4.30
N TYR A 105 -7.38 7.43 -3.13
CA TYR A 105 -6.77 7.27 -1.82
C TYR A 105 -6.87 5.84 -1.26
N ILE A 106 -7.60 4.96 -1.94
CA ILE A 106 -7.73 3.57 -1.52
C ILE A 106 -6.42 2.84 -1.85
N PRO A 107 -5.80 2.13 -0.89
CA PRO A 107 -4.60 1.34 -1.11
C PRO A 107 -4.83 0.23 -2.12
N ILE A 108 -3.80 -0.08 -2.89
CA ILE A 108 -3.83 -1.18 -3.85
C ILE A 108 -4.23 -2.52 -3.21
N PRO A 109 -3.72 -2.94 -2.04
CA PRO A 109 -4.18 -4.18 -1.41
C PRO A 109 -5.70 -4.26 -1.21
N SER A 110 -6.32 -3.20 -0.70
CA SER A 110 -7.78 -3.13 -0.54
C SER A 110 -8.50 -3.17 -1.89
N ALA A 111 -7.96 -2.48 -2.89
CA ALA A 111 -8.53 -2.48 -4.24
C ALA A 111 -8.39 -3.85 -4.95
N VAL A 112 -7.41 -4.69 -4.59
CA VAL A 112 -7.33 -6.09 -5.05
C VAL A 112 -8.51 -6.90 -4.49
N VAL A 113 -8.82 -6.76 -3.20
CA VAL A 113 -9.99 -7.42 -2.60
C VAL A 113 -11.27 -6.96 -3.28
N ILE A 114 -11.48 -5.64 -3.38
CA ILE A 114 -12.65 -5.04 -4.05
C ILE A 114 -12.80 -5.55 -5.48
N SER A 115 -11.70 -5.63 -6.25
CA SER A 115 -11.70 -6.15 -7.62
C SER A 115 -12.18 -7.59 -7.69
N ASN A 116 -11.73 -8.43 -6.76
CA ASN A 116 -12.17 -9.82 -6.68
C ASN A 116 -13.63 -9.95 -6.22
N LEU A 117 -14.11 -9.10 -5.31
CA LEU A 117 -15.52 -9.06 -4.90
C LEU A 117 -16.45 -8.70 -6.08
N TYR A 118 -16.06 -7.69 -6.87
CA TYR A 118 -16.76 -7.34 -8.12
C TYR A 118 -16.81 -8.52 -9.09
N ALA A 119 -15.67 -9.18 -9.30
CA ALA A 119 -15.57 -10.33 -10.21
C ALA A 119 -16.40 -11.54 -9.75
N GLN A 120 -16.48 -11.75 -8.43
CA GLN A 120 -17.32 -12.78 -7.80
C GLN A 120 -18.81 -12.41 -7.78
N ARG A 121 -19.19 -11.21 -8.23
CA ARG A 121 -20.57 -10.70 -8.23
C ARG A 121 -21.18 -10.67 -6.82
N VAL A 122 -20.37 -10.31 -5.83
CA VAL A 122 -20.86 -10.01 -4.49
C VAL A 122 -21.87 -8.85 -4.57
N PRO A 123 -22.95 -8.86 -3.77
CA PRO A 123 -23.93 -7.77 -3.74
C PRO A 123 -23.28 -6.39 -3.60
N LEU A 124 -23.70 -5.43 -4.42
CA LEU A 124 -23.07 -4.10 -4.49
C LEU A 124 -23.05 -3.38 -3.15
N ASN A 125 -24.09 -3.53 -2.32
CA ASN A 125 -24.13 -2.93 -0.99
C ASN A 125 -22.96 -3.38 -0.10
N ILE A 126 -22.56 -4.66 -0.19
CA ILE A 126 -21.41 -5.19 0.57
C ILE A 126 -20.10 -4.61 0.04
N ILE A 127 -19.99 -4.45 -1.29
CA ILE A 127 -18.80 -3.88 -1.92
C ILE A 127 -18.67 -2.39 -1.56
N ASP A 128 -19.78 -1.65 -1.60
CA ASP A 128 -19.83 -0.23 -1.25
C ASP A 128 -19.47 0.00 0.23
N ASP A 129 -19.98 -0.86 1.12
CA ASP A 129 -19.62 -0.85 2.54
C ASP A 129 -18.12 -1.11 2.74
N TYR A 130 -17.55 -2.12 2.06
CA TYR A 130 -16.11 -2.41 2.13
C TYR A 130 -15.25 -1.26 1.58
N ILE A 131 -15.68 -0.62 0.49
CA ILE A 131 -15.01 0.57 -0.08
C ILE A 131 -15.02 1.70 0.96
N LYS A 132 -16.15 1.92 1.63
CA LYS A 132 -16.29 2.95 2.66
C LYS A 132 -15.37 2.66 3.86
N GLU A 133 -15.42 1.45 4.40
CA GLU A 133 -14.56 1.01 5.50
C GLU A 133 -13.07 1.13 5.15
N SER A 134 -12.68 0.77 3.93
CA SER A 134 -11.30 0.92 3.45
C SER A 134 -10.84 2.38 3.46
N ARG A 135 -11.70 3.33 3.07
CA ARG A 135 -11.38 4.76 3.13
C ARG A 135 -11.26 5.25 4.57
N GLU A 136 -12.19 4.86 5.44
CA GLU A 136 -12.18 5.23 6.85
C GLU A 136 -10.94 4.71 7.57
N TRP A 137 -10.57 3.45 7.32
CA TRP A 137 -9.37 2.82 7.88
C TRP A 137 -8.08 3.52 7.47
N VAL A 138 -7.94 3.89 6.20
CA VAL A 138 -6.74 4.61 5.72
C VAL A 138 -6.66 5.99 6.34
N ASN A 139 -7.79 6.68 6.46
CA ASN A 139 -7.85 7.99 7.11
C ASN A 139 -7.45 7.88 8.59
N SER A 140 -7.94 6.87 9.32
CA SER A 140 -7.52 6.65 10.71
C SER A 140 -6.04 6.34 10.81
N LEU A 141 -5.50 5.50 9.93
CA LEU A 141 -4.06 5.18 9.92
C LEU A 141 -3.19 6.41 9.69
N VAL A 142 -3.58 7.31 8.79
CA VAL A 142 -2.85 8.56 8.54
C VAL A 142 -2.89 9.46 9.78
N ILE A 143 -4.05 9.60 10.42
CA ILE A 143 -4.20 10.39 11.65
C ILE A 143 -3.35 9.79 12.78
N ASP A 144 -3.38 8.47 12.95
CA ASP A 144 -2.58 7.77 13.95
C ASP A 144 -1.09 7.95 13.67
N LEU A 145 -0.67 7.91 12.40
CA LEU A 145 0.72 8.13 12.00
C LEU A 145 1.17 9.57 12.28
N ASP A 146 0.33 10.56 11.99
CA ASP A 146 0.64 11.97 12.21
C ASP A 146 0.64 12.34 13.71
N THR A 147 -0.12 11.61 14.52
CA THR A 147 -0.19 11.80 15.99
C THR A 147 0.84 10.96 16.76
N LEU A 148 1.58 10.07 16.09
CA LEU A 148 2.59 9.24 16.73
C LEU A 148 3.73 10.09 17.31
N ASN A 149 4.05 9.85 18.58
CA ASN A 149 5.22 10.44 19.22
C ASN A 149 6.49 9.71 18.75
N TYR A 150 7.03 10.16 17.62
CA TYR A 150 8.23 9.58 17.00
C TYR A 150 9.44 9.54 17.95
N SER A 151 9.58 10.50 18.86
CA SER A 151 10.66 10.51 19.86
C SER A 151 10.59 9.29 20.78
N ARG A 152 9.39 8.95 21.25
CA ARG A 152 9.15 7.77 22.08
C ARG A 152 9.37 6.47 21.32
N LEU A 153 8.93 6.38 20.07
CA LEU A 153 9.16 5.20 19.21
C LEU A 153 10.65 4.91 18.99
N ILE A 154 11.45 5.96 18.79
CA ILE A 154 12.91 5.84 18.62
C ILE A 154 13.57 5.36 19.91
N GLU A 155 13.15 5.93 21.05
CA GLU A 155 13.62 5.52 22.37
C GLU A 155 13.30 4.05 22.66
N GLU A 156 12.07 3.59 22.41
CA GLU A 156 11.66 2.19 22.59
C GLU A 156 12.46 1.23 21.68
N LYS A 157 12.69 1.61 20.41
CA LYS A 157 13.54 0.81 19.49
C LYS A 157 14.98 0.73 20.00
N TYR A 158 15.54 1.84 20.44
CA TYR A 158 16.89 1.90 21.00
C TYR A 158 17.03 1.02 22.24
N LEU A 159 16.10 1.13 23.19
CA LEU A 159 16.07 0.33 24.41
C LEU A 159 15.93 -1.17 24.11
N LYS A 160 15.04 -1.54 23.18
CA LYS A 160 14.86 -2.94 22.75
C LYS A 160 16.11 -3.52 22.08
N HIS A 161 16.84 -2.71 21.31
CA HIS A 161 18.09 -3.14 20.69
C HIS A 161 19.19 -3.30 21.74
N LYS A 162 19.32 -2.35 22.66
CA LYS A 162 20.27 -2.42 23.78
C LYS A 162 20.02 -3.63 24.69
N ALA A 163 18.76 -3.98 24.94
CA ALA A 163 18.39 -5.16 25.73
C ALA A 163 18.66 -6.50 25.02
N LYS A 164 18.86 -6.49 23.70
CA LYS A 164 19.25 -7.67 22.90
C LYS A 164 20.75 -7.77 22.65
N SER A 165 21.52 -6.72 22.92
CA SER A 165 22.98 -6.76 22.85
C SER A 165 23.53 -7.39 24.15
N PRO A 166 24.48 -8.34 24.07
CA PRO A 166 25.12 -8.94 25.24
C PRO A 166 25.86 -7.93 26.12
#